data_AF-A0A2L0CQ52-F1
#
_entry.id   AF-A0A2L0CQ52-F1
#
_cell.length_a   1.000
_cell.length_b   1.000
_cell.length_c   1.000
_cell.angle_alpha   90.00
_cell.angle_beta   90.00
_cell.angle_gamma   90.00
#
_symmetry.space_group_name_H-M   'P 1'
#
loop_
_entity.id
_entity.type
_entity.pdbx_description
1 polymer ?
#
loop_
_entity_poly.entity_id
_entity_poly.type
_entity_poly.pdbx_seq_one_letter_code
_entity_poly.pdbx_strand_id
1 'polypeptide(L)'
;FKAIGMTLAGLVQCGAWGCFDEFNRIDISVLSVISTQLQTIRNALVYKMKSFVFEGQEIDMDAKVGIFITMNPGYAGRTELPESVKALFRPVVCIVPDKEKICLISLFSDGFLEAKVLAKKMTVLYKLAEGQLSKQFHYDWGLRALTAVLRMAGVLKRSSPDLSETLVMMRALRDMNYPKFVFEDVPLFLGLISDLFPGLDCPRVGYPDFNAAVEKVLSEDGYTILPNQVDKVVQFYETMMTRHSTMVVGPTGGGKSVVIQTLAKAQTLLNIPTKLYTLNPKACSVIELYGILDPVTRDWTDGLLSCIFREMNRPTEKLEKRYILFDGDIDALWIEN
;
A
#
# COMPACT_ATOMS: atom_id res chain seq x y z
N PHE A 1 23.26 -2.35 14.06
CA PHE A 1 24.30 -1.42 13.56
C PHE A 1 25.20 -2.04 12.49
N LYS A 2 25.82 -3.23 12.69
CA LYS A 2 26.72 -3.86 11.70
C LYS A 2 26.12 -4.03 10.30
N ALA A 3 24.85 -4.45 10.21
CA ALA A 3 24.15 -4.57 8.93
C ALA A 3 24.07 -3.22 8.18
N ILE A 4 23.70 -2.14 8.88
CA ILE A 4 23.67 -0.78 8.31
C ILE A 4 25.07 -0.32 7.91
N GLY A 5 26.09 -0.60 8.74
CA GLY A 5 27.49 -0.30 8.39
C GLY A 5 27.90 -0.97 7.07
N MET A 6 27.54 -2.23 6.85
CA MET A 6 27.82 -2.90 5.58
C MET A 6 27.06 -2.28 4.40
N THR A 7 25.79 -1.93 4.59
CA THR A 7 25.02 -1.21 3.55
C THR A 7 25.68 0.12 3.21
N LEU A 8 26.10 0.89 4.23
CA LEU A 8 26.81 2.16 4.05
C LEU A 8 28.15 1.96 3.33
N ALA A 9 28.95 0.98 3.74
CA ALA A 9 30.21 0.65 3.08
C ALA A 9 30.01 0.28 1.61
N GLY A 10 28.95 -0.47 1.30
CA GLY A 10 28.55 -0.79 -0.07
C GLY A 10 28.16 0.46 -0.87
N LEU A 11 27.31 1.33 -0.32
CA LEU A 11 26.88 2.59 -0.95
C LEU A 11 28.05 3.52 -1.27
N VAL A 12 29.01 3.61 -0.34
CA VAL A 12 30.22 4.44 -0.46
C VAL A 12 31.13 3.95 -1.57
N GLN A 13 31.35 2.64 -1.66
CA GLN A 13 32.21 2.04 -2.69
C GLN A 13 31.57 2.08 -4.08
N CYS A 14 30.23 1.96 -4.17
CA CYS A 14 29.54 1.99 -5.46
C CYS A 14 29.12 3.40 -5.93
N GLY A 15 29.18 4.40 -5.05
CA GLY A 15 28.77 5.78 -5.37
C GLY A 15 27.27 5.96 -5.56
N ALA A 16 26.44 5.10 -4.96
CA ALA A 16 24.99 5.15 -5.09
C ALA A 16 24.33 6.02 -4.02
N TRP A 17 23.06 6.37 -4.26
CA TRP A 17 22.24 7.09 -3.28
C TRP A 17 21.42 6.11 -2.46
N GLY A 18 21.63 6.12 -1.14
CA GLY A 18 20.81 5.39 -0.19
C GLY A 18 19.67 6.26 0.33
N CYS A 19 18.43 5.86 0.07
CA CYS A 19 17.24 6.46 0.65
C CYS A 19 16.70 5.52 1.73
N PHE A 20 16.98 5.81 2.99
CA PHE A 20 16.53 5.02 4.12
C PHE A 20 15.15 5.50 4.58
N ASP A 21 14.13 4.70 4.30
CA ASP A 21 12.77 5.00 4.71
C ASP A 21 12.56 4.69 6.20
N GLU A 22 11.72 5.50 6.87
CA GLU A 22 11.35 5.32 8.29
C GLU A 22 12.54 5.19 9.26
N PHE A 23 13.58 5.98 9.04
CA PHE A 23 14.84 5.90 9.80
C PHE A 23 14.68 6.08 11.32
N ASN A 24 13.59 6.74 11.73
CA ASN A 24 13.23 6.97 13.13
C ASN A 24 12.56 5.78 13.85
N ARG A 25 12.57 4.58 13.24
CA ARG A 25 12.17 3.31 13.88
C ARG A 25 13.35 2.51 14.42
N ILE A 26 14.57 2.90 14.06
CA ILE A 26 15.79 2.27 14.55
C ILE A 26 15.97 2.61 16.03
N ASP A 27 16.39 1.61 16.82
CA ASP A 27 16.69 1.80 18.24
C ASP A 27 17.73 2.91 18.47
N ILE A 28 17.53 3.72 19.51
CA ILE A 28 18.36 4.89 19.83
C ILE A 28 19.84 4.51 20.06
N SER A 29 20.10 3.35 20.68
CA SER A 29 21.46 2.86 20.90
C SER A 29 22.18 2.57 19.57
N VAL A 30 21.44 2.05 18.59
CA VAL A 30 21.94 1.73 17.25
C VAL A 30 22.15 3.01 16.44
N LEU A 31 21.24 3.98 16.53
CA LEU A 31 21.36 5.30 15.89
C LEU A 31 22.62 6.04 16.33
N SER A 32 22.99 5.92 17.60
CA SER A 32 24.21 6.54 18.14
C SER A 32 25.47 6.02 17.47
N VAL A 33 25.56 4.70 17.22
CA VAL A 33 26.68 4.09 16.50
C VAL A 33 26.68 4.50 15.01
N ILE A 34 25.49 4.53 14.39
CA ILE A 34 25.34 4.96 13.00
C ILE A 34 25.76 6.43 12.82
N SER A 35 25.53 7.28 13.82
CA SER A 35 26.01 8.68 13.81
C SER A 35 27.53 8.76 13.56
N THR A 36 28.31 7.90 14.22
CA THR A 36 29.77 7.85 14.04
C THR A 36 30.14 7.37 12.64
N GLN A 37 29.44 6.36 12.13
CA GLN A 37 29.63 5.85 10.77
C GLN A 37 29.35 6.93 9.71
N LEU A 38 28.21 7.61 9.83
CA LEU A 38 27.83 8.70 8.94
C LEU A 38 28.80 9.89 9.03
N GLN A 39 29.26 10.25 10.23
CA GLN A 39 30.24 11.31 10.41
C GLN A 39 31.58 10.96 9.73
N THR A 40 32.01 9.70 9.79
CA THR A 40 33.24 9.23 9.13
C THR A 40 33.13 9.38 7.61
N ILE A 41 32.01 8.94 7.02
CA ILE A 41 31.72 9.07 5.58
C ILE A 41 31.66 10.56 5.19
N ARG A 42 30.95 11.38 5.97
CA ARG A 42 30.85 12.84 5.73
C ARG A 42 32.22 13.51 5.74
N ASN A 43 33.08 13.17 6.71
CA ASN A 43 34.43 13.73 6.78
C ASN A 43 35.25 13.34 5.55
N ALA A 44 35.21 12.07 5.14
CA ALA A 44 35.90 11.61 3.94
C ALA A 44 35.44 12.37 2.69
N LEU A 45 34.12 12.63 2.55
CA LEU A 45 33.55 13.45 1.47
C LEU A 45 34.04 14.90 1.51
N VAL A 46 34.01 15.54 2.69
CA VAL A 46 34.45 16.94 2.86
C VAL A 46 35.94 17.09 2.53
N TYR A 47 36.77 16.14 2.96
CA TYR A 47 38.21 16.13 2.68
C TYR A 47 38.56 15.58 1.28
N LYS A 48 37.57 15.14 0.50
CA LYS A 48 37.75 14.56 -0.85
C LYS A 48 38.76 13.41 -0.87
N MET A 49 38.69 12.55 0.13
CA MET A 49 39.56 11.37 0.23
C MET A 49 39.23 10.36 -0.88
N LYS A 50 40.20 9.57 -1.37
CA LYS A 50 39.95 8.50 -2.35
C LYS A 50 39.69 7.15 -1.68
N SER A 51 40.40 6.88 -0.59
CA SER A 51 40.18 5.77 0.32
C SER A 51 40.16 6.30 1.75
N PHE A 52 39.47 5.62 2.65
CA PHE A 52 39.49 5.92 4.08
C PHE A 52 39.18 4.67 4.90
N VAL A 53 39.53 4.70 6.18
CA VAL A 53 39.23 3.61 7.11
C VAL A 53 37.79 3.74 7.60
N PHE A 54 36.98 2.72 7.33
CA PHE A 54 35.60 2.59 7.79
C PHE A 54 35.42 1.27 8.52
N GLU A 55 34.94 1.31 9.78
CA GLU A 55 34.77 0.12 10.62
C GLU A 55 36.03 -0.79 10.72
N GLY A 56 37.22 -0.17 10.67
CA GLY A 56 38.50 -0.87 10.75
C GLY A 56 39.01 -1.48 9.43
N GLN A 57 38.31 -1.27 8.31
CA GLN A 57 38.74 -1.68 6.98
C GLN A 57 39.00 -0.46 6.09
N GLU A 58 40.05 -0.50 5.28
CA GLU A 58 40.26 0.51 4.26
C GLU A 58 39.31 0.25 3.09
N ILE A 59 38.46 1.23 2.78
CA ILE A 59 37.50 1.16 1.67
C ILE A 59 37.74 2.31 0.70
N ASP A 60 37.49 2.05 -0.59
CA ASP A 60 37.46 3.08 -1.62
C ASP A 60 36.18 3.92 -1.50
N MET A 61 36.28 5.19 -1.84
CA MET A 61 35.18 6.15 -1.80
C MET A 61 34.89 6.71 -3.19
N ASP A 62 33.65 6.52 -3.67
CA ASP A 62 33.10 7.31 -4.78
C ASP A 62 32.36 8.53 -4.23
N ALA A 63 32.80 9.72 -4.65
CA ALA A 63 32.23 11.00 -4.22
C ALA A 63 30.76 11.24 -4.64
N LYS A 64 30.19 10.38 -5.51
CA LYS A 64 28.78 10.43 -5.90
C LYS A 64 27.83 9.91 -4.83
N VAL A 65 28.33 9.24 -3.80
CA VAL A 65 27.50 8.68 -2.72
C VAL A 65 26.60 9.76 -2.10
N GLY A 66 25.34 9.39 -1.85
CA GLY A 66 24.35 10.26 -1.22
C GLY A 66 23.57 9.47 -0.16
N ILE A 67 23.31 10.07 0.99
CA ILE A 67 22.57 9.44 2.07
C ILE A 67 21.38 10.33 2.42
N PHE A 68 20.19 9.79 2.26
CA PHE A 68 18.92 10.45 2.52
C PHE A 68 18.12 9.60 3.49
N ILE A 69 17.41 10.27 4.40
CA ILE A 69 16.53 9.62 5.35
C ILE A 69 15.15 10.24 5.24
N THR A 70 14.12 9.45 5.47
CA THR A 70 12.76 9.95 5.72
C THR A 70 12.39 9.64 7.18
N MET A 71 11.54 10.50 7.73
CA MET A 71 10.96 10.28 9.05
C MET A 71 9.55 10.86 9.04
N ASN A 72 8.61 10.17 9.67
CA ASN A 72 7.30 10.74 9.98
C ASN A 72 7.25 10.92 11.51
N PRO A 73 7.38 12.15 12.02
CA PRO A 73 7.19 12.42 13.45
C PRO A 73 5.75 12.12 13.89
N GLY A 74 5.56 11.72 15.15
CA GLY A 74 4.23 11.61 15.77
C GLY A 74 3.45 10.32 15.50
N TYR A 75 4.00 9.37 14.73
CA TYR A 75 3.42 8.04 14.55
C TYR A 75 3.88 7.08 15.66
N ALA A 76 3.02 6.12 16.04
CA ALA A 76 3.32 5.14 17.06
C ALA A 76 4.57 4.30 16.73
N GLY A 77 5.36 3.95 17.74
CA GLY A 77 6.58 3.16 17.57
C GLY A 77 7.78 3.92 16.98
N ARG A 78 7.69 5.25 16.84
CA ARG A 78 8.76 6.09 16.30
C ARG A 78 9.42 6.92 17.38
N THR A 79 10.74 6.97 17.38
CA THR A 79 11.53 7.77 18.32
C THR A 79 11.96 9.10 17.67
N GLU A 80 12.22 10.11 18.49
CA GLU A 80 12.93 11.27 17.97
C GLU A 80 14.39 10.91 17.71
N LEU A 81 14.94 11.43 16.61
CA LEU A 81 16.35 11.24 16.33
C LEU A 81 17.23 11.96 17.37
N PRO A 82 18.35 11.35 17.80
CA PRO A 82 19.34 12.04 18.62
C PRO A 82 19.87 13.31 17.92
N GLU A 83 20.19 14.35 18.71
CA GLU A 83 20.75 15.60 18.18
C GLU A 83 22.06 15.39 17.40
N SER A 84 22.87 14.42 17.82
CA SER A 84 24.10 14.03 17.11
C SER A 84 23.83 13.58 15.66
N VAL A 85 22.73 12.85 15.45
CA VAL A 85 22.31 12.39 14.13
C VAL A 85 21.67 13.53 13.35
N LYS A 86 20.77 14.30 13.98
CA LYS A 86 20.11 15.46 13.35
C LYS A 86 21.14 16.46 12.80
N ALA A 87 22.25 16.69 13.52
CA ALA A 87 23.33 17.59 13.08
C ALA A 87 24.05 17.16 11.79
N LEU A 88 23.90 15.89 11.36
CA LEU A 88 24.49 15.38 10.12
C LEU A 88 23.61 15.63 8.89
N PHE A 89 22.32 15.90 9.09
CA PHE A 89 21.34 16.00 8.03
C PHE A 89 20.83 17.42 7.87
N ARG A 90 20.45 17.77 6.65
CA ARG A 90 19.72 19.00 6.35
C ARG A 90 18.22 18.71 6.36
N PRO A 91 17.42 19.30 7.27
CA PRO A 91 15.99 19.03 7.32
C PRO A 91 15.28 19.66 6.12
N VAL A 92 14.36 18.90 5.54
CA VAL A 92 13.40 19.35 4.52
C VAL A 92 12.01 18.97 5.01
N VAL A 93 11.10 19.94 5.02
CA VAL A 93 9.78 19.79 5.61
C VAL A 93 8.72 19.84 4.50
N CYS A 94 8.07 18.70 4.26
CA CYS A 94 7.05 18.52 3.22
C CYS A 94 5.65 18.44 3.85
N ILE A 95 5.01 19.58 4.12
CA ILE A 95 3.78 19.63 4.94
C ILE A 95 2.50 19.37 4.12
N VAL A 96 2.27 20.16 3.08
CA VAL A 96 0.98 20.16 2.37
C VAL A 96 1.20 19.92 0.87
N PRO A 97 0.78 18.77 0.34
CA PRO A 97 0.81 18.54 -1.10
C PRO A 97 -0.36 19.25 -1.80
N ASP A 98 -0.11 19.76 -3.00
CA ASP A 98 -1.12 20.33 -3.86
C ASP A 98 -1.91 19.22 -4.60
N LYS A 99 -2.98 18.73 -3.95
CA LYS A 99 -3.81 17.63 -4.48
C LYS A 99 -4.39 17.95 -5.86
N GLU A 100 -4.75 19.22 -6.14
CA GLU A 100 -5.39 19.61 -7.39
C GLU A 100 -4.40 19.55 -8.56
N LYS A 101 -3.19 20.08 -8.37
CA LYS A 101 -2.14 19.97 -9.41
C LYS A 101 -1.74 18.53 -9.67
N ILE A 102 -1.64 17.70 -8.63
CA ILE A 102 -1.33 16.27 -8.78
C ILE A 102 -2.42 15.57 -9.61
N CYS A 103 -3.71 15.79 -9.29
CA CYS A 103 -4.82 15.26 -10.08
C CYS A 103 -4.77 15.74 -11.53
N LEU A 104 -4.56 17.04 -11.75
CA LEU A 104 -4.50 17.63 -13.08
C LEU A 104 -3.42 16.98 -13.94
N ILE A 105 -2.19 16.90 -13.43
CA ILE A 105 -1.04 16.34 -14.17
C ILE A 105 -1.28 14.85 -14.45
N SER A 106 -1.77 14.10 -13.47
CA SER A 106 -2.05 12.67 -13.64
C SER A 106 -3.12 12.43 -14.70
N LEU A 107 -4.25 13.15 -14.65
CA LEU A 107 -5.32 13.01 -15.63
C LEU A 107 -4.86 13.42 -17.03
N PHE A 108 -4.11 14.51 -17.13
CA PHE A 108 -3.55 14.94 -18.40
C PHE A 108 -2.59 13.88 -18.98
N SER A 109 -1.78 13.23 -18.15
CA SER A 109 -0.89 12.14 -18.58
C SER A 109 -1.62 10.88 -19.04
N ASP A 110 -2.83 10.62 -18.53
CA ASP A 110 -3.70 9.53 -18.97
C ASP A 110 -4.58 9.89 -20.20
N GLY A 111 -4.41 11.10 -20.75
CA GLY A 111 -5.07 11.53 -21.99
C GLY A 111 -6.45 12.19 -21.80
N PHE A 112 -6.78 12.65 -20.59
CA PHE A 112 -8.02 13.40 -20.35
C PHE A 112 -7.90 14.85 -20.86
N LEU A 113 -8.82 15.26 -21.72
CA LEU A 113 -8.91 16.62 -22.26
C LEU A 113 -9.51 17.61 -21.26
N GLU A 114 -10.48 17.17 -20.44
CA GLU A 114 -11.15 17.99 -19.42
C GLU A 114 -10.47 17.92 -18.04
N ALA A 115 -9.19 17.49 -18.00
CA ALA A 115 -8.43 17.21 -16.79
C ALA A 115 -8.50 18.33 -15.72
N LYS A 116 -8.50 19.61 -16.14
CA LYS A 116 -8.59 20.76 -15.23
C LYS A 116 -9.92 20.82 -14.46
N VAL A 117 -11.04 20.59 -15.14
CA VAL A 117 -12.36 20.61 -14.51
C VAL A 117 -12.52 19.38 -13.61
N LEU A 118 -12.09 18.21 -14.10
CA LEU A 118 -12.19 16.94 -13.37
C LEU A 118 -11.31 16.93 -12.11
N ALA A 119 -10.09 17.47 -12.18
CA ALA A 119 -9.21 17.59 -11.02
C ALA A 119 -9.83 18.43 -9.91
N LYS A 120 -10.43 19.58 -10.25
CA LYS A 120 -11.13 20.44 -9.29
C LYS A 120 -12.36 19.75 -8.69
N LYS A 121 -13.17 19.07 -9.51
CA LYS A 121 -14.33 18.30 -9.00
C LYS A 121 -13.90 17.21 -8.02
N MET A 122 -12.84 16.49 -8.34
CA MET A 122 -12.30 15.42 -7.50
C MET A 122 -11.79 15.93 -6.15
N THR A 123 -10.99 17.01 -6.14
CA THR A 123 -10.47 17.58 -4.89
C THR A 123 -11.57 18.16 -4.02
N VAL A 124 -12.57 18.81 -4.63
CA VAL A 124 -13.76 19.30 -3.91
C VAL A 124 -14.56 18.14 -3.32
N LEU A 125 -14.79 17.05 -4.06
CA LEU A 125 -15.49 15.87 -3.54
C LEU A 125 -14.78 15.34 -2.29
N TYR A 126 -13.47 15.12 -2.35
CA TYR A 126 -12.71 14.57 -1.22
C TYR A 126 -12.74 15.52 -0.01
N LYS A 127 -12.67 16.83 -0.25
CA LYS A 127 -12.77 17.84 0.81
C LYS A 127 -14.16 17.85 1.47
N LEU A 128 -15.22 17.74 0.66
CA LEU A 128 -16.60 17.69 1.17
C LEU A 128 -16.86 16.38 1.93
N ALA A 129 -16.42 15.25 1.37
CA ALA A 129 -16.58 13.94 2.00
C ALA A 129 -15.82 13.84 3.32
N GLU A 130 -14.60 14.39 3.39
CA GLU A 130 -13.84 14.50 4.65
C GLU A 130 -14.56 15.34 5.71
N GLY A 131 -15.27 16.40 5.30
CA GLY A 131 -15.98 17.30 6.21
C GLY A 131 -17.37 16.81 6.63
N GLN A 132 -18.07 16.06 5.78
CA GLN A 132 -19.48 15.71 5.98
C GLN A 132 -19.70 14.25 6.41
N LEU A 133 -18.86 13.32 5.99
CA LEU A 133 -19.01 11.91 6.37
C LEU A 133 -18.53 11.68 7.80
N SER A 134 -19.00 10.57 8.39
CA SER A 134 -18.59 10.18 9.73
C SER A 134 -17.08 9.93 9.83
N LYS A 135 -16.51 10.18 11.01
CA LYS A 135 -15.06 10.01 11.26
C LYS A 135 -14.76 8.54 11.57
N GLN A 136 -14.56 7.74 10.51
CA GLN A 136 -14.15 6.33 10.63
C GLN A 136 -12.63 6.18 10.54
N PHE A 137 -12.06 5.24 11.31
CA PHE A 137 -10.62 4.97 11.30
C PHE A 137 -10.08 4.48 9.95
N HIS A 138 -10.92 3.83 9.14
CA HIS A 138 -10.55 3.26 7.84
C HIS A 138 -10.79 4.22 6.67
N TYR A 139 -11.30 5.43 6.92
CA TYR A 139 -11.46 6.43 5.86
C TYR A 139 -10.14 7.11 5.58
N ASP A 140 -9.70 7.03 4.32
CA ASP A 140 -8.46 7.65 3.84
C ASP A 140 -8.78 8.67 2.74
N TRP A 141 -8.56 9.95 3.07
CA TRP A 141 -8.68 11.10 2.17
C TRP A 141 -7.31 11.63 1.71
N GLY A 142 -6.24 10.88 1.98
CA GLY A 142 -4.87 11.19 1.64
C GLY A 142 -4.53 10.97 0.16
N LEU A 143 -3.27 11.23 -0.18
CA LEU A 143 -2.80 11.10 -1.56
C LEU A 143 -2.86 9.67 -2.08
N ARG A 144 -2.70 8.65 -1.23
CA ARG A 144 -2.74 7.24 -1.65
C ARG A 144 -4.14 6.82 -2.13
N ALA A 145 -5.19 7.23 -1.43
CA ALA A 145 -6.55 7.02 -1.89
C ALA A 145 -6.82 7.75 -3.21
N LEU A 146 -6.36 9.00 -3.32
CA LEU A 146 -6.50 9.83 -4.51
C LEU A 146 -5.78 9.23 -5.73
N THR A 147 -4.52 8.79 -5.59
CA THR A 147 -3.75 8.18 -6.69
C THR A 147 -4.35 6.84 -7.14
N ALA A 148 -4.94 6.07 -6.22
CA ALA A 148 -5.64 4.84 -6.58
C ALA A 148 -6.87 5.10 -7.46
N VAL A 149 -7.65 6.15 -7.16
CA VAL A 149 -8.79 6.56 -8.02
C VAL A 149 -8.30 7.01 -9.39
N LEU A 150 -7.26 7.85 -9.45
CA LEU A 150 -6.70 8.35 -10.70
C LEU A 150 -6.23 7.22 -11.62
N ARG A 151 -5.51 6.24 -11.05
CA ARG A 151 -5.08 5.04 -11.78
C ARG A 151 -6.28 4.25 -12.33
N MET A 152 -7.34 4.08 -11.54
CA MET A 152 -8.56 3.41 -11.99
C MET A 152 -9.25 4.19 -13.12
N ALA A 153 -9.33 5.52 -13.02
CA ALA A 153 -9.88 6.38 -14.05
C ALA A 153 -9.12 6.25 -15.38
N GLY A 154 -7.78 6.21 -15.33
CA GLY A 154 -6.95 5.98 -16.52
C GLY A 154 -7.19 4.61 -17.16
N VAL A 155 -7.32 3.54 -16.36
CA VAL A 155 -7.67 2.19 -16.87
C VAL A 155 -9.06 2.18 -17.52
N LEU A 156 -10.06 2.78 -16.87
CA LEU A 156 -11.42 2.87 -17.40
C LEU A 156 -11.50 3.70 -18.67
N LYS A 157 -10.73 4.79 -18.78
CA LYS A 157 -10.69 5.60 -20.01
C LYS A 157 -10.11 4.81 -21.19
N ARG A 158 -9.08 4.00 -20.95
CA ARG A 158 -8.49 3.14 -21.98
C ARG A 158 -9.40 1.98 -22.39
N SER A 159 -10.13 1.39 -21.44
CA SER A 159 -11.04 0.28 -21.75
C SER A 159 -12.35 0.73 -22.41
N SER A 160 -12.74 2.00 -22.23
CA SER A 160 -13.99 2.57 -22.73
C SER A 160 -13.75 3.95 -23.35
N PRO A 161 -13.10 4.04 -24.52
CA PRO A 161 -12.68 5.30 -25.12
C PRO A 161 -13.86 6.22 -25.46
N ASP A 162 -15.00 5.65 -25.84
CA ASP A 162 -16.22 6.35 -26.27
C ASP A 162 -17.02 6.97 -25.13
N LEU A 163 -16.74 6.59 -23.87
CA LEU A 163 -17.42 7.18 -22.73
C LEU A 163 -16.92 8.60 -22.46
N SER A 164 -17.85 9.47 -22.07
CA SER A 164 -17.53 10.81 -21.57
C SER A 164 -16.53 10.73 -20.42
N GLU A 165 -15.51 11.58 -20.46
CA GLU A 165 -14.47 11.66 -19.43
C GLU A 165 -15.05 11.94 -18.04
N THR A 166 -16.10 12.77 -18.00
CA THR A 166 -16.83 13.08 -16.78
C THR A 166 -17.52 11.84 -16.20
N LEU A 167 -18.12 11.00 -17.05
CA LEU A 167 -18.76 9.75 -16.61
C LEU A 167 -17.73 8.72 -16.13
N VAL A 168 -16.60 8.58 -16.84
CA VAL A 168 -15.47 7.72 -16.43
C VAL A 168 -14.95 8.12 -15.05
N MET A 169 -14.79 9.42 -14.82
CA MET A 169 -14.33 9.96 -13.54
C MET A 169 -15.34 9.71 -12.42
N MET A 170 -16.62 10.03 -12.64
CA MET A 170 -17.70 9.77 -11.68
C MET A 170 -17.72 8.29 -11.27
N ARG A 171 -17.59 7.39 -12.25
CA ARG A 171 -17.56 5.96 -12.04
C ARG A 171 -16.36 5.53 -11.20
N ALA A 172 -15.15 5.97 -11.57
CA ALA A 172 -13.95 5.65 -10.81
C ALA A 172 -14.03 6.12 -9.35
N LEU A 173 -14.57 7.32 -9.11
CA LEU A 173 -14.78 7.88 -7.78
C LEU A 173 -15.77 7.07 -6.96
N ARG A 174 -16.89 6.67 -7.57
CA ARG A 174 -17.92 5.87 -6.90
C ARG A 174 -17.39 4.47 -6.58
N ASP A 175 -16.94 3.73 -7.59
CA ASP A 175 -16.63 2.30 -7.46
C ASP A 175 -15.43 2.07 -6.50
N MET A 176 -14.47 3.01 -6.42
CA MET A 176 -13.30 2.91 -5.52
C MET A 176 -13.61 3.26 -4.06
N ASN A 177 -14.63 4.09 -3.80
CA ASN A 177 -14.93 4.58 -2.45
C ASN A 177 -16.15 3.89 -1.84
N TYR A 178 -17.14 3.50 -2.65
CA TYR A 178 -18.35 2.83 -2.20
C TYR A 178 -18.10 1.61 -1.30
N PRO A 179 -17.15 0.69 -1.59
CA PRO A 179 -16.93 -0.48 -0.74
C PRO A 179 -16.42 -0.17 0.67
N LYS A 180 -15.89 1.05 0.88
CA LYS A 180 -15.28 1.46 2.15
C LYS A 180 -16.27 2.07 3.12
N PHE A 181 -17.38 2.61 2.64
CA PHE A 181 -18.30 3.38 3.48
C PHE A 181 -19.16 2.50 4.37
N VAL A 182 -19.43 2.99 5.58
CA VAL A 182 -20.49 2.44 6.42
C VAL A 182 -21.86 2.72 5.77
N PHE A 183 -22.84 1.89 6.09
CA PHE A 183 -24.17 1.94 5.45
C PHE A 183 -24.81 3.34 5.51
N GLU A 184 -24.65 4.06 6.62
CA GLU A 184 -25.23 5.40 6.84
C GLU A 184 -24.56 6.49 5.99
N ASP A 185 -23.27 6.34 5.66
CA ASP A 185 -22.51 7.34 4.89
C ASP A 185 -22.70 7.16 3.37
N VAL A 186 -23.15 5.98 2.92
CA VAL A 186 -23.34 5.68 1.50
C VAL A 186 -24.31 6.66 0.81
N PRO A 187 -25.52 6.92 1.34
CA PRO A 187 -26.44 7.88 0.74
C PRO A 187 -25.87 9.31 0.69
N LEU A 188 -25.15 9.73 1.74
CA LEU A 188 -24.51 11.04 1.81
C LEU A 188 -23.45 11.20 0.71
N PHE A 189 -22.60 10.19 0.55
CA PHE A 189 -21.57 10.20 -0.51
C PHE A 189 -22.18 10.19 -1.91
N LEU A 190 -23.24 9.40 -2.14
CA LEU A 190 -23.95 9.39 -3.41
C LEU A 190 -24.62 10.74 -3.71
N GLY A 191 -25.14 11.43 -2.70
CA GLY A 191 -25.62 12.80 -2.81
C GLY A 191 -24.53 13.77 -3.27
N LEU A 192 -23.35 13.73 -2.63
CA LEU A 192 -22.19 14.53 -3.02
C LEU A 192 -21.74 14.26 -4.47
N ILE A 193 -21.79 13.00 -4.91
CA ILE A 193 -21.51 12.64 -6.30
C ILE A 193 -22.54 13.25 -7.24
N SER A 194 -23.84 13.13 -6.93
CA SER A 194 -24.93 13.68 -7.74
C SER A 194 -24.83 15.20 -7.88
N ASP A 195 -24.46 15.91 -6.81
CA ASP A 195 -24.30 17.37 -6.81
C ASP A 195 -23.13 17.83 -7.70
N LEU A 196 -22.02 17.08 -7.71
CA LEU A 196 -20.83 17.39 -8.51
C LEU A 196 -20.93 16.92 -9.98
N PHE A 197 -21.77 15.93 -10.24
CA PHE A 197 -21.97 15.28 -11.53
C PHE A 197 -23.47 15.22 -11.89
N PRO A 198 -24.14 16.38 -12.04
CA PRO A 198 -25.58 16.42 -12.23
C PRO A 198 -26.00 15.83 -13.59
N GLY A 199 -27.12 15.10 -13.59
CA GLY A 199 -27.73 14.55 -14.82
C GLY A 199 -26.98 13.37 -15.45
N LEU A 200 -26.06 12.74 -14.70
CA LEU A 200 -25.32 11.57 -15.15
C LEU A 200 -25.79 10.32 -14.42
N ASP A 201 -26.39 9.39 -15.16
CA ASP A 201 -26.65 8.04 -14.68
C ASP A 201 -25.45 7.16 -15.00
N CYS A 202 -24.81 6.63 -13.95
CA CYS A 202 -23.72 5.68 -14.10
C CYS A 202 -24.24 4.25 -13.86
N PRO A 203 -24.56 3.47 -14.90
CA PRO A 203 -24.90 2.07 -14.70
C PRO A 203 -23.70 1.34 -14.08
N ARG A 204 -23.98 0.38 -13.20
CA ARG A 204 -22.95 -0.50 -12.67
C ARG A 204 -22.58 -1.52 -13.73
N VAL A 205 -21.29 -1.78 -13.92
CA VAL A 205 -20.87 -2.91 -14.76
C VAL A 205 -21.07 -4.18 -13.96
N GLY A 206 -21.92 -5.06 -14.47
CA GLY A 206 -22.08 -6.40 -13.94
C GLY A 206 -20.94 -7.30 -14.38
N TYR A 207 -20.67 -8.32 -13.58
CA TYR A 207 -19.86 -9.48 -13.96
C TYR A 207 -20.78 -10.71 -13.96
N PRO A 208 -21.59 -10.93 -15.01
CA PRO A 208 -22.62 -11.97 -15.01
C PRO A 208 -22.05 -13.36 -14.70
N ASP A 209 -20.93 -13.72 -15.35
CA ASP A 209 -20.28 -15.01 -15.15
C ASP A 209 -19.73 -15.18 -13.73
N PHE A 210 -19.18 -14.10 -13.16
CA PHE A 210 -18.67 -14.12 -11.78
C PHE A 210 -19.80 -14.17 -10.77
N ASN A 211 -20.88 -13.43 -10.98
CA ASN A 211 -22.06 -13.48 -10.11
C ASN A 211 -22.67 -14.88 -10.10
N ALA A 212 -22.83 -15.51 -11.26
CA ALA A 212 -23.32 -16.88 -11.38
C ALA A 212 -22.39 -17.88 -10.68
N ALA A 213 -21.06 -17.71 -10.80
CA ALA A 213 -20.09 -18.53 -10.09
C ALA A 213 -20.18 -18.38 -8.56
N VAL A 214 -20.34 -17.14 -8.07
CA VAL A 214 -20.50 -16.85 -6.64
C VAL A 214 -21.78 -17.48 -6.08
N GLU A 215 -22.91 -17.31 -6.76
CA GLU A 215 -24.18 -17.90 -6.36
C GLU A 215 -24.12 -19.43 -6.32
N LYS A 216 -23.49 -20.04 -7.33
CA LYS A 216 -23.27 -21.49 -7.38
C LYS A 216 -22.43 -21.98 -6.21
N VAL A 217 -21.30 -21.33 -5.93
CA VAL A 217 -20.42 -21.70 -4.80
C VAL A 217 -21.14 -21.57 -3.46
N LEU A 218 -21.89 -20.48 -3.25
CA LEU A 218 -22.67 -20.30 -2.02
C LEU A 218 -23.71 -21.41 -1.85
N SER A 219 -24.39 -21.80 -2.93
CA SER A 219 -25.37 -22.89 -2.90
C SER A 219 -24.71 -24.25 -2.64
N GLU A 220 -23.55 -24.54 -3.23
CA GLU A 220 -22.81 -25.80 -3.04
C GLU A 220 -22.29 -25.95 -1.61
N ASP A 221 -21.87 -24.84 -0.98
CA ASP A 221 -21.45 -24.80 0.42
C ASP A 221 -22.62 -24.81 1.42
N GLY A 222 -23.88 -24.84 0.93
CA GLY A 222 -25.08 -24.90 1.75
C GLY A 222 -25.52 -23.56 2.37
N TYR A 223 -25.04 -22.43 1.86
CA TYR A 223 -25.46 -21.11 2.31
C TYR A 223 -26.77 -20.66 1.63
N THR A 224 -27.54 -19.82 2.32
CA THR A 224 -28.66 -19.09 1.70
C THR A 224 -28.11 -17.94 0.87
N ILE A 225 -28.53 -17.84 -0.39
CA ILE A 225 -28.08 -16.77 -1.29
C ILE A 225 -28.74 -15.45 -0.88
N LEU A 226 -27.93 -14.53 -0.36
CA LEU A 226 -28.34 -13.17 -0.03
C LEU A 226 -27.75 -12.20 -1.07
N PRO A 227 -28.56 -11.37 -1.75
CA PRO A 227 -28.06 -10.43 -2.77
C PRO A 227 -26.96 -9.51 -2.25
N ASN A 228 -27.08 -9.04 -1.01
CA ASN A 228 -26.07 -8.20 -0.36
C ASN A 228 -24.74 -8.93 -0.15
N GLN A 229 -24.77 -10.25 0.09
CA GLN A 229 -23.56 -11.05 0.25
C GLN A 229 -22.86 -11.27 -1.07
N VAL A 230 -23.62 -11.58 -2.14
CA VAL A 230 -23.09 -11.68 -3.51
C VAL A 230 -22.44 -10.35 -3.90
N ASP A 231 -23.13 -9.24 -3.66
CA ASP A 231 -22.62 -7.90 -3.93
C ASP A 231 -21.29 -7.62 -3.20
N LYS A 232 -21.15 -8.04 -1.94
CA LYS A 232 -19.89 -7.89 -1.18
C LYS A 232 -18.74 -8.72 -1.74
N VAL A 233 -19.00 -9.92 -2.27
CA VAL A 233 -17.97 -10.72 -2.96
C VAL A 233 -17.51 -10.03 -4.24
N VAL A 234 -18.43 -9.43 -5.00
CA VAL A 234 -18.10 -8.65 -6.20
C VAL A 234 -17.30 -7.40 -5.86
N GLN A 235 -17.71 -6.63 -4.85
CA GLN A 235 -16.97 -5.46 -4.38
C GLN A 235 -15.55 -5.82 -3.93
N PHE A 236 -15.41 -6.97 -3.24
CA PHE A 236 -14.10 -7.48 -2.84
C PHE A 236 -13.24 -7.85 -4.05
N TYR A 237 -13.83 -8.51 -5.06
CA TYR A 237 -13.17 -8.83 -6.33
C TYR A 237 -12.67 -7.57 -7.04
N GLU A 238 -13.53 -6.56 -7.22
CA GLU A 238 -13.19 -5.29 -7.87
C GLU A 238 -12.07 -4.56 -7.11
N THR A 239 -12.14 -4.53 -5.78
CA THR A 239 -11.10 -3.91 -4.94
C THR A 239 -9.75 -4.60 -5.11
N MET A 240 -9.73 -5.94 -5.14
CA MET A 240 -8.53 -6.76 -5.33
C MET A 240 -7.93 -6.64 -6.74
N MET A 241 -8.69 -6.19 -7.75
CA MET A 241 -8.13 -5.89 -9.08
C MET A 241 -7.34 -4.59 -9.09
N THR A 242 -7.66 -3.66 -8.20
CA THR A 242 -7.05 -2.31 -8.20
C THR A 242 -5.92 -2.17 -7.19
N ARG A 243 -5.88 -3.02 -6.15
CA ARG A 243 -4.91 -2.98 -5.05
C ARG A 243 -4.33 -4.36 -4.80
N HIS A 244 -3.05 -4.41 -4.45
CA HIS A 244 -2.34 -5.65 -4.15
C HIS A 244 -2.73 -6.23 -2.77
N SER A 245 -3.28 -5.41 -1.88
CA SER A 245 -3.67 -5.76 -0.53
C SER A 245 -4.99 -5.07 -0.17
N THR A 246 -5.87 -5.82 0.50
CA THR A 246 -7.22 -5.37 0.87
C THR A 246 -7.55 -5.87 2.27
N MET A 247 -8.16 -5.01 3.08
CA MET A 247 -8.66 -5.37 4.41
C MET A 247 -10.16 -5.64 4.35
N VAL A 248 -10.60 -6.74 4.95
CA VAL A 248 -12.03 -7.06 5.11
C VAL A 248 -12.43 -6.74 6.54
N VAL A 249 -13.10 -5.61 6.73
CA VAL A 249 -13.49 -5.10 8.06
C VAL A 249 -14.97 -5.40 8.31
N GLY A 250 -15.28 -5.86 9.52
CA GLY A 250 -16.65 -6.17 9.93
C GLY A 250 -16.72 -6.85 11.29
N PRO A 251 -17.90 -6.96 11.90
CA PRO A 251 -18.07 -7.51 13.24
C PRO A 251 -17.75 -9.01 13.30
N THR A 252 -17.56 -9.52 14.52
CA THR A 252 -17.46 -10.96 14.79
C THR A 252 -18.72 -11.68 14.29
N GLY A 253 -18.55 -12.80 13.59
CA GLY A 253 -19.67 -13.52 12.98
C GLY A 253 -20.28 -12.87 11.73
N GLY A 254 -19.76 -11.74 11.25
CA GLY A 254 -20.30 -11.01 10.09
C GLY A 254 -20.06 -11.64 8.70
N GLY A 255 -19.68 -12.92 8.62
CA GLY A 255 -19.50 -13.63 7.33
C GLY A 255 -18.24 -13.26 6.53
N LYS A 256 -17.26 -12.56 7.11
CA LYS A 256 -16.02 -12.14 6.43
C LYS A 256 -15.27 -13.31 5.77
N SER A 257 -15.06 -14.39 6.52
CA SER A 257 -14.36 -15.58 6.04
C SER A 257 -15.11 -16.24 4.88
N VAL A 258 -16.45 -16.24 4.92
CA VAL A 258 -17.29 -16.76 3.84
C VAL A 258 -17.07 -15.95 2.57
N VAL A 259 -17.05 -14.61 2.64
CA VAL A 259 -16.78 -13.74 1.48
C VAL A 259 -15.43 -14.04 0.84
N ILE A 260 -14.37 -14.16 1.65
CA ILE A 260 -13.01 -14.43 1.18
C ILE A 260 -12.90 -15.82 0.53
N GLN A 261 -13.43 -16.85 1.19
CA GLN A 261 -13.41 -18.23 0.69
C GLN A 261 -14.25 -18.38 -0.58
N THR A 262 -15.43 -17.76 -0.63
CA THR A 262 -16.32 -17.77 -1.79
C THR A 262 -15.63 -17.14 -3.00
N LEU A 263 -14.91 -16.02 -2.82
CA LEU A 263 -14.13 -15.40 -3.90
C LEU A 263 -13.11 -16.38 -4.50
N ALA A 264 -12.34 -17.07 -3.66
CA ALA A 264 -11.30 -18.01 -4.12
C ALA A 264 -11.91 -19.22 -4.86
N LYS A 265 -13.00 -19.78 -4.32
CA LYS A 265 -13.74 -20.88 -4.96
C LYS A 265 -14.38 -20.45 -6.28
N ALA A 266 -14.98 -19.26 -6.34
CA ALA A 266 -15.61 -18.73 -7.54
C ALA A 266 -14.59 -18.50 -8.67
N GLN A 267 -13.40 -17.97 -8.35
CA GLN A 267 -12.31 -17.87 -9.33
C GLN A 267 -11.85 -19.24 -9.83
N THR A 268 -11.76 -20.22 -8.93
CA THR A 268 -11.39 -21.61 -9.29
C THR A 268 -12.43 -22.24 -10.22
N LEU A 269 -13.72 -22.00 -9.97
CA LEU A 269 -14.82 -22.43 -10.84
C LEU A 269 -14.72 -21.82 -12.25
N LEU A 270 -14.22 -20.58 -12.36
CA LEU A 270 -13.97 -19.89 -13.62
C LEU A 270 -12.62 -20.25 -14.28
N ASN A 271 -12.08 -21.43 -13.96
CA ASN A 271 -10.81 -21.95 -14.50
C ASN A 271 -9.58 -21.10 -14.16
N ILE A 272 -9.62 -20.31 -13.09
CA ILE A 272 -8.45 -19.61 -12.53
C ILE A 272 -8.16 -20.26 -11.18
N PRO A 273 -7.27 -21.26 -11.09
CA PRO A 273 -6.93 -21.89 -9.84
C PRO A 273 -6.48 -20.85 -8.82
N THR A 274 -7.20 -20.73 -7.71
CA THR A 274 -6.89 -19.75 -6.67
C THR A 274 -6.48 -20.45 -5.39
N LYS A 275 -5.23 -20.22 -4.97
CA LYS A 275 -4.66 -20.75 -3.72
C LYS A 275 -4.71 -19.68 -2.64
N LEU A 276 -5.19 -20.05 -1.47
CA LEU A 276 -5.25 -19.20 -0.28
C LEU A 276 -4.29 -19.75 0.78
N TYR A 277 -3.30 -18.95 1.17
CA TYR A 277 -2.34 -19.25 2.22
C TYR A 277 -2.73 -18.46 3.46
N THR A 278 -3.44 -19.11 4.38
CA THR A 278 -3.90 -18.47 5.61
C THR A 278 -2.85 -18.59 6.70
N LEU A 279 -2.52 -17.47 7.34
CA LEU A 279 -1.69 -17.45 8.54
C LEU A 279 -2.27 -16.50 9.59
N ASN A 280 -2.03 -16.82 10.86
CA ASN A 280 -2.29 -15.90 11.96
C ASN A 280 -0.97 -15.24 12.35
N PRO A 281 -0.75 -13.95 12.02
CA PRO A 281 0.53 -13.29 12.29
C PRO A 281 0.82 -13.14 13.79
N LYS A 282 -0.20 -13.19 14.66
CA LYS A 282 -0.03 -13.12 16.13
C LYS A 282 0.22 -14.48 16.79
N ALA A 283 0.09 -15.59 16.05
CA ALA A 283 0.38 -16.91 16.59
C ALA A 283 1.89 -17.18 16.71
N CYS A 284 2.73 -16.37 16.06
CA CYS A 284 4.17 -16.50 16.05
C CYS A 284 4.81 -15.18 16.48
N SER A 285 6.06 -15.24 16.95
CA SER A 285 6.87 -14.03 17.16
C SER A 285 7.21 -13.37 15.82
N VAL A 286 7.54 -12.07 15.85
CA VAL A 286 7.97 -11.31 14.65
C VAL A 286 9.18 -11.97 13.98
N ILE A 287 10.08 -12.53 14.79
CA ILE A 287 11.27 -13.25 14.32
C ILE A 287 10.89 -14.54 13.59
N GLU A 288 9.97 -15.34 14.13
CA GLU A 288 9.51 -16.55 13.45
C GLU A 288 8.69 -16.23 12.20
N LEU A 289 8.00 -15.08 12.16
CA LEU A 289 7.20 -14.67 11.02
C LEU A 289 8.09 -14.22 9.84
N TYR A 290 9.04 -13.31 10.07
CA TYR A 290 9.86 -12.70 9.01
C TYR A 290 11.22 -13.37 8.82
N GLY A 291 11.78 -13.96 9.87
CA GLY A 291 13.13 -14.50 9.90
C GLY A 291 14.09 -13.59 10.67
N ILE A 292 15.29 -14.09 10.89
CA ILE A 292 16.34 -13.37 11.61
C ILE A 292 17.72 -13.73 11.05
N LEU A 293 18.58 -12.71 11.00
CA LEU A 293 20.01 -12.90 10.80
C LEU A 293 20.66 -13.19 12.16
N ASP A 294 21.26 -14.36 12.31
CA ASP A 294 21.94 -14.73 13.55
C ASP A 294 23.04 -13.69 13.88
N PRO A 295 23.04 -13.09 15.08
CA PRO A 295 23.98 -12.03 15.43
C PRO A 295 25.44 -12.52 15.58
N VAL A 296 25.63 -13.82 15.80
CA VAL A 296 26.94 -14.47 16.00
C VAL A 296 27.42 -15.12 14.71
N THR A 297 26.65 -16.05 14.15
CA THR A 297 27.08 -16.81 12.95
C THR A 297 26.91 -16.02 11.67
N ARG A 298 26.02 -15.03 11.67
CA ARG A 298 25.61 -14.25 10.49
C ARG A 298 24.87 -15.07 9.44
N ASP A 299 24.33 -16.22 9.82
CA ASP A 299 23.48 -17.02 8.95
C ASP A 299 22.04 -16.49 8.98
N TRP A 300 21.40 -16.48 7.82
CA TRP A 300 20.01 -16.07 7.69
C TRP A 300 19.08 -17.26 7.93
N THR A 301 18.17 -17.12 8.90
CA THR A 301 17.07 -18.07 9.12
C THR A 301 15.79 -17.46 8.58
N ASP A 302 15.17 -18.12 7.60
CA ASP A 302 13.91 -17.67 7.03
C ASP A 302 12.74 -17.83 8.02
N GLY A 303 11.87 -16.82 8.07
CA GLY A 303 10.60 -16.91 8.77
C GLY A 303 9.51 -17.60 7.95
N LEU A 304 8.38 -17.88 8.59
CA LEU A 304 7.20 -18.50 8.00
C LEU A 304 6.67 -17.71 6.80
N LEU A 305 6.47 -16.40 6.95
CA LEU A 305 5.97 -15.54 5.87
C LEU A 305 6.98 -15.46 4.73
N SER A 306 8.28 -15.35 5.04
CA SER A 306 9.35 -15.32 4.04
C SER A 306 9.39 -16.62 3.22
N CYS A 307 9.20 -17.77 3.86
CA CYS A 307 9.07 -19.07 3.19
C CYS A 307 7.84 -19.13 2.27
N ILE A 308 6.66 -18.76 2.79
CA ILE A 308 5.40 -18.73 2.02
C ILE A 308 5.53 -17.79 0.82
N PHE A 309 6.06 -16.58 1.04
CA PHE A 309 6.22 -15.56 0.01
C PHE A 309 7.19 -16.03 -1.09
N ARG A 310 8.29 -16.69 -0.72
CA ARG A 310 9.23 -17.27 -1.70
C ARG A 310 8.56 -18.37 -2.52
N GLU A 311 7.81 -19.27 -1.89
CA GLU A 311 7.07 -20.33 -2.58
C GLU A 311 6.05 -19.75 -3.57
N MET A 312 5.32 -18.72 -3.12
CA MET A 312 4.30 -18.04 -3.90
C MET A 312 4.85 -17.27 -5.10
N ASN A 313 6.10 -16.83 -5.07
CA ASN A 313 6.74 -16.14 -6.19
C ASN A 313 7.50 -17.09 -7.14
N ARG A 314 7.48 -18.41 -6.88
CA ARG A 314 8.04 -19.37 -7.84
C ARG A 314 7.28 -19.30 -9.17
N PRO A 315 7.98 -19.26 -10.32
CA PRO A 315 7.35 -19.21 -11.63
C PRO A 315 6.39 -20.39 -11.83
N THR A 316 5.23 -20.12 -12.42
CA THR A 316 4.26 -21.14 -12.82
C THR A 316 3.91 -21.00 -14.28
N GLU A 317 3.81 -22.15 -14.96
CA GLU A 317 3.38 -22.21 -16.37
C GLU A 317 1.87 -21.97 -16.51
N LYS A 318 1.08 -22.23 -15.45
CA LYS A 318 -0.37 -22.04 -15.42
C LYS A 318 -0.72 -20.66 -14.88
N LEU A 319 -1.77 -20.06 -15.45
CA LEU A 319 -2.40 -18.84 -14.93
C LEU A 319 -3.13 -19.19 -13.63
N GLU A 320 -2.47 -19.02 -12.49
CA GLU A 320 -3.07 -19.21 -11.16
C GLU A 320 -2.98 -17.93 -10.33
N LYS A 321 -3.91 -17.76 -9.40
CA LYS A 321 -3.89 -16.68 -8.41
C LYS A 321 -3.48 -17.25 -7.06
N ARG A 322 -2.62 -16.53 -6.34
CA ARG A 322 -2.13 -16.92 -5.02
C ARG A 322 -2.35 -15.74 -4.07
N TYR A 323 -3.06 -15.98 -2.98
CA TYR A 323 -3.37 -14.97 -1.97
C TYR A 323 -2.82 -15.39 -0.62
N ILE A 324 -2.24 -14.44 0.11
CA ILE A 324 -1.89 -14.58 1.52
C ILE A 324 -3.02 -13.94 2.34
N LEU A 325 -3.62 -14.72 3.24
CA LEU A 325 -4.62 -14.24 4.18
C LEU A 325 -3.98 -14.13 5.56
N PHE A 326 -3.88 -12.91 6.07
CA PHE A 326 -3.53 -12.65 7.45
C PHE A 326 -4.82 -12.66 8.29
N ASP A 327 -5.11 -13.81 8.91
CA ASP A 327 -6.29 -14.01 9.75
C ASP A 327 -5.96 -13.73 11.22
N GLY A 328 -6.04 -12.47 11.60
CA GLY A 328 -5.75 -12.04 12.97
C GLY A 328 -5.81 -10.52 13.11
N ASP A 329 -5.67 -10.07 14.36
CA ASP A 329 -5.67 -8.64 14.66
C ASP A 329 -4.42 -7.95 14.14
N ILE A 330 -4.62 -6.72 13.66
CA ILE A 330 -3.55 -5.85 13.19
C ILE A 330 -2.84 -5.23 14.39
N ASP A 331 -1.51 -5.28 14.36
CA ASP A 331 -0.64 -4.59 15.32
C ASP A 331 0.53 -3.96 14.56
N ALA A 332 0.97 -2.78 15.00
CA ALA A 332 2.02 -2.00 14.36
C ALA A 332 3.35 -2.76 14.26
N LEU A 333 3.63 -3.67 15.22
CA LEU A 333 4.89 -4.42 15.26
C LEU A 333 5.06 -5.38 14.09
N TRP A 334 3.99 -6.00 13.59
CA TRP A 334 4.11 -6.96 12.49
C TRP A 334 3.69 -6.35 11.15
N ILE A 335 2.67 -5.48 11.10
CA ILE A 335 2.12 -4.99 9.82
C ILE A 335 3.05 -4.01 9.09
N GLU A 336 3.94 -3.34 9.83
CA GLU A 336 4.86 -2.34 9.29
C GLU A 336 6.26 -2.90 8.97
N ASN A 337 6.47 -4.22 8.99
CA ASN A 337 7.71 -4.91 8.58
C ASN A 337 7.56 -5.51 7.18
#